data_AF-F4WZV2-F1
#
_entry.id   AF-F4WZV2-F1
#
_cell.length_a   1.000
_cell.length_b   1.000
_cell.length_c   1.000
_cell.angle_alpha   90.00
_cell.angle_beta   90.00
_cell.angle_gamma   90.00
#
_symmetry.space_group_name_H-M   'P 1'
#
loop_
_entity.id
_entity.type
_entity.pdbx_description
1 polymer ?
#
loop_
_entity_poly.entity_id
_entity_poly.type
_entity_poly.pdbx_seq_one_letter_code
_entity_poly.pdbx_strand_id
1 'polypeptide(L)'
;MNRFSFKYSSVILGVTATAFGYYAILMPHTVFLKKYKYMVATYQMGKEVQLSSKIQQIIQKVMSDLKLSDDVKAIIKPVSVFGFDLLHAGTFNAKYGAILGIPINFTNTTEQLYKNLQIKEEPVDWTRQDAKAFLKAVMFSEDAQKFAIAREILRIQAEEPYFNSLWLALTIGTLWTLYNVISYRYKVREGNAIVRRMLYATFTLFGAIFWFGVKDYRSYQLDKENDEALCRLGTEYIKGGQEFYEKTLNRNRALRTLLGTDGKNTYTVHGNEENFLRLKHVPISYRKDFFDSHLRNLEGMK
;
A
#
# COMPACT_ATOMS: atom_id res chain seq x y z
N MET A 1 -33.48 -30.63 16.85
CA MET A 1 -32.91 -29.29 17.14
C MET A 1 -33.95 -28.23 16.82
N ASN A 2 -34.36 -27.43 17.80
CA ASN A 2 -35.55 -26.57 17.70
C ASN A 2 -35.34 -25.47 16.63
N ARG A 3 -36.25 -25.33 15.65
CA ARG A 3 -36.13 -24.37 14.52
C ARG A 3 -35.89 -22.92 14.99
N PHE A 4 -36.34 -22.59 16.20
CA PHE A 4 -36.19 -21.27 16.82
C PHE A 4 -34.73 -20.98 17.22
N SER A 5 -34.09 -21.84 18.01
CA SER A 5 -32.69 -21.69 18.47
C SER A 5 -31.69 -21.59 17.31
N PHE A 6 -31.96 -22.28 16.20
CA PHE A 6 -31.06 -22.30 15.05
C PHE A 6 -31.12 -21.02 14.17
N LYS A 7 -32.30 -20.38 14.05
CA LYS A 7 -32.42 -19.10 13.32
C LYS A 7 -31.55 -18.02 13.97
N TYR A 8 -31.57 -17.93 15.30
CA TYR A 8 -30.72 -17.00 16.04
C TYR A 8 -29.23 -17.32 15.88
N SER A 9 -28.84 -18.60 15.94
CA SER A 9 -27.43 -19.00 15.74
C SER A 9 -26.89 -18.58 14.36
N SER A 10 -27.67 -18.78 13.29
CA SER A 10 -27.28 -18.38 11.93
C SER A 10 -27.16 -16.86 11.77
N VAL A 11 -28.02 -16.08 12.44
CA VAL A 11 -27.96 -14.62 12.40
C VAL A 11 -26.75 -14.12 13.19
N ILE A 12 -26.53 -14.67 14.40
CA ILE A 12 -25.38 -14.33 15.25
C ILE A 12 -24.07 -14.59 14.50
N LEU A 13 -23.92 -15.75 13.86
CA LEU A 13 -22.71 -16.07 13.09
C LEU A 13 -22.47 -15.08 11.93
N GLY A 14 -23.52 -14.68 11.22
CA GLY A 14 -23.41 -13.69 10.13
C GLY A 14 -22.99 -12.31 10.62
N VAL A 15 -23.60 -11.84 11.71
CA VAL A 15 -23.26 -10.56 12.33
C VAL A 15 -21.82 -10.60 12.85
N THR A 16 -21.43 -11.66 13.55
CA THR A 16 -20.07 -11.82 14.06
C THR A 16 -19.04 -11.87 12.94
N ALA A 17 -19.29 -12.63 11.87
CA ALA A 17 -18.38 -12.71 10.72
C ALA A 17 -18.24 -11.35 10.00
N THR A 18 -19.34 -10.61 9.86
CA THR A 18 -19.37 -9.28 9.25
C THR A 18 -18.58 -8.28 10.09
N ALA A 19 -18.82 -8.26 11.41
CA ALA A 19 -18.08 -7.41 12.34
C ALA A 19 -16.59 -7.77 12.35
N PHE A 20 -16.25 -9.06 12.37
CA PHE A 20 -14.87 -9.52 12.29
C PHE A 20 -14.20 -9.06 11.00
N GLY A 21 -14.83 -9.20 9.84
CA GLY A 21 -14.30 -8.74 8.56
C GLY A 21 -14.02 -7.23 8.55
N TYR A 22 -14.95 -6.44 9.09
CA TYR A 22 -14.77 -4.99 9.23
C TYR A 22 -13.54 -4.65 10.10
N TYR A 23 -13.47 -5.20 11.31
CA TYR A 23 -12.41 -4.89 12.27
C TYR A 23 -11.06 -5.50 11.90
N ALA A 24 -11.02 -6.64 11.22
CA ALA A 24 -9.77 -7.27 10.78
C ALA A 24 -8.98 -6.35 9.84
N ILE A 25 -9.67 -5.57 9.01
CA ILE A 25 -9.04 -4.56 8.14
C ILE A 25 -8.79 -3.24 8.88
N LEU A 26 -9.74 -2.77 9.69
CA LEU A 26 -9.65 -1.43 10.26
C LEU A 26 -8.75 -1.32 11.51
N MET A 27 -8.67 -2.36 12.35
CA MET A 27 -7.93 -2.31 13.61
C MET A 27 -6.43 -2.02 13.46
N PRO A 28 -5.69 -2.60 12.48
CA PRO A 28 -4.29 -2.25 12.21
C PRO A 28 -4.06 -0.75 11.95
N HIS A 29 -5.05 -0.09 11.33
CA HIS A 29 -5.01 1.34 10.98
C HIS A 29 -5.62 2.25 12.04
N THR A 30 -6.08 1.70 13.17
CA THR A 30 -6.73 2.48 14.24
C THR A 30 -6.16 2.07 15.59
N VAL A 31 -6.77 1.09 16.26
CA VAL A 31 -6.43 0.66 17.62
C VAL A 31 -4.98 0.17 17.72
N PHE A 32 -4.51 -0.57 16.71
CA PHE A 32 -3.16 -1.13 16.69
C PHE A 32 -2.16 -0.28 15.92
N LEU A 33 -2.52 0.94 15.51
CA LEU A 33 -1.65 1.81 14.71
C LEU A 33 -0.33 2.12 15.43
N LYS A 34 -0.36 2.31 16.76
CA LYS A 34 0.86 2.51 17.57
C LYS A 34 1.78 1.29 17.58
N LYS A 35 1.21 0.08 17.65
CA LYS A 35 1.98 -1.18 17.59
C LYS A 35 2.54 -1.39 16.20
N TYR A 36 1.75 -1.06 15.17
CA TYR A 36 2.20 -1.07 13.79
C TYR A 36 3.37 -0.09 13.58
N LYS A 37 3.26 1.15 14.08
CA LYS A 37 4.35 2.12 14.10
C LYS A 37 5.62 1.53 14.69
N TYR A 38 5.51 0.91 15.87
CA TYR A 38 6.66 0.33 16.56
C TYR A 38 7.37 -0.76 15.74
N MET A 39 6.64 -1.50 14.91
CA MET A 39 7.24 -2.55 14.07
C MET A 39 7.96 -2.00 12.84
N VAL A 40 7.51 -0.87 12.29
CA VAL A 40 8.04 -0.31 11.02
C VAL A 40 9.05 0.81 11.23
N ALA A 41 9.00 1.50 12.37
CA ALA A 41 9.85 2.64 12.66
C ALA A 41 11.31 2.23 12.88
N THR A 42 12.23 3.11 12.50
CA THR A 42 13.67 2.92 12.76
C THR A 42 13.99 3.36 14.19
N TYR A 43 14.70 2.49 14.91
CA TYR A 43 15.17 2.77 16.27
C TYR A 43 16.70 2.76 16.32
N GLN A 44 17.27 3.74 17.00
CA GLN A 44 18.69 3.77 17.37
C GLN A 44 18.77 3.91 18.89
N MET A 45 19.49 2.98 19.54
CA MET A 45 19.64 2.94 21.00
C MET A 45 18.28 2.98 21.74
N GLY A 46 17.27 2.28 21.23
CA GLY A 46 15.93 2.22 21.83
C GLY A 46 15.07 3.48 21.64
N LYS A 47 15.57 4.51 20.93
CA LYS A 47 14.81 5.71 20.58
C LYS A 47 14.50 5.76 19.10
N GLU A 48 13.29 6.22 18.77
CA GLU A 48 12.88 6.44 17.38
C GLU A 48 13.79 7.49 16.73
N VAL A 49 14.33 7.16 15.56
CA VAL A 49 15.18 8.08 14.80
C VAL A 49 14.31 9.23 14.29
N GLN A 50 14.70 10.45 14.65
CA GLN A 50 14.00 11.64 14.19
C GLN A 50 14.37 11.97 12.75
N LEU A 51 13.40 12.45 11.98
CA LEU A 51 13.64 12.94 10.63
C LEU A 51 14.51 14.21 10.66
N SER A 52 15.38 14.34 9.67
CA SER A 52 16.19 15.55 9.49
C SER A 52 15.31 16.77 9.21
N SER A 53 15.77 17.95 9.60
CA SER A 53 15.07 19.22 9.36
C SER A 53 14.76 19.44 7.87
N LYS A 54 15.68 19.04 6.98
CA LYS A 54 15.49 19.08 5.52
C LYS A 54 14.26 18.27 5.08
N ILE A 55 14.13 17.03 5.55
CA ILE A 55 12.99 16.18 5.18
C ILE A 55 11.69 16.72 5.77
N GLN A 56 11.72 17.21 7.02
CA GLN A 56 10.56 17.85 7.63
C GLN A 56 10.09 19.06 6.82
N GLN A 57 11.01 19.89 6.33
CA GLN A 57 10.69 21.04 5.46
C GLN A 57 10.06 20.58 4.13
N ILE A 58 10.59 19.53 3.50
CA ILE A 58 10.02 18.97 2.26
C ILE A 58 8.58 18.49 2.52
N ILE A 59 8.34 17.77 3.61
CA ILE A 59 7.00 17.30 3.97
C ILE A 59 6.03 18.48 4.17
N GLN A 60 6.46 19.52 4.89
CA GLN A 60 5.62 20.71 5.10
C GLN A 60 5.32 21.46 3.80
N LYS A 61 6.31 21.56 2.90
CA LYS A 61 6.12 22.13 1.57
C LYS A 61 5.10 21.31 0.77
N VAL A 62 5.25 19.98 0.73
CA VAL A 62 4.30 19.10 0.05
C VAL A 62 2.88 19.19 0.62
N MET A 63 2.73 19.23 1.94
CA MET A 63 1.42 19.42 2.59
C MET A 63 0.78 20.77 2.22
N SER A 64 1.61 21.79 1.98
CA SER A 64 1.16 23.11 1.53
C SER A 64 0.79 23.12 0.05
N ASP A 65 1.59 22.46 -0.80
CA ASP A 65 1.34 22.31 -2.24
C ASP A 65 0.04 21.52 -2.50
N LEU A 66 -0.23 20.51 -1.66
CA LEU A 66 -1.51 19.76 -1.63
C LEU A 66 -2.68 20.54 -1.01
N LYS A 67 -2.43 21.75 -0.48
CA LYS A 67 -3.44 22.61 0.15
C LYS A 67 -4.20 21.93 1.29
N LEU A 68 -3.50 21.14 2.10
CA LEU A 68 -4.11 20.47 3.25
C LEU A 68 -4.52 21.50 4.31
N SER A 69 -5.65 21.25 4.99
CA SER A 69 -6.02 22.02 6.18
C SER A 69 -5.08 21.70 7.34
N ASP A 70 -4.95 22.62 8.29
CA ASP A 70 -4.03 22.45 9.42
C ASP A 70 -4.44 21.29 10.34
N ASP A 71 -5.73 21.00 10.42
CA ASP A 71 -6.25 19.81 11.11
C ASP A 71 -5.70 18.51 10.47
N VAL A 72 -5.74 18.41 9.14
CA VAL A 72 -5.23 17.23 8.42
C VAL A 72 -3.71 17.12 8.57
N LYS A 73 -2.99 18.24 8.51
CA LYS A 73 -1.54 18.27 8.74
C LYS A 73 -1.18 17.75 10.13
N ALA A 74 -1.92 18.15 11.17
CA ALA A 74 -1.67 17.73 12.55
C ALA A 74 -1.92 16.23 12.80
N ILE A 75 -2.80 15.62 11.99
CA ILE A 75 -3.17 14.20 12.09
C ILE A 75 -2.10 13.29 11.45
N ILE A 76 -1.41 13.75 10.41
CA ILE A 76 -0.35 13.00 9.73
C ILE A 76 0.94 13.11 10.54
N LYS A 77 1.48 11.98 10.96
CA LYS A 77 2.70 11.87 11.76
C LYS A 77 3.83 11.25 10.93
N PRO A 78 4.79 12.07 10.47
CA PRO A 78 5.99 11.57 9.81
C PRO A 78 6.85 10.74 10.76
N VAL A 79 7.37 9.61 10.27
CA VAL A 79 8.18 8.66 11.04
C VAL A 79 9.29 8.12 10.13
N SER A 80 10.52 7.98 10.64
CA SER A 80 11.57 7.25 9.92
C SER A 80 11.26 5.77 9.95
N VAL A 81 11.22 5.11 8.78
CA VAL A 81 10.97 3.67 8.67
C VAL A 81 12.16 2.92 8.10
N PHE A 82 12.30 1.66 8.49
CA PHE A 82 13.32 0.78 7.91
C PHE A 82 12.94 0.39 6.47
N GLY A 83 13.94 0.26 5.60
CA GLY A 83 13.76 -0.09 4.19
C GLY A 83 13.81 1.09 3.22
N PHE A 84 13.48 0.83 1.96
CA PHE A 84 13.65 1.77 0.84
C PHE A 84 12.34 2.28 0.25
N ASP A 85 11.21 1.80 0.77
CA ASP A 85 9.88 2.15 0.30
C ASP A 85 9.20 3.08 1.29
N LEU A 86 8.48 4.07 0.78
CA LEU A 86 7.61 4.86 1.63
C LEU A 86 6.43 3.99 2.07
N LEU A 87 5.92 4.34 3.24
CA LEU A 87 4.83 3.60 3.86
C LEU A 87 3.75 4.59 4.31
N HIS A 88 2.50 4.22 4.16
CA HIS A 88 1.39 4.90 4.82
C HIS A 88 0.56 3.92 5.62
N ALA A 89 0.05 4.37 6.76
CA ALA A 89 -0.92 3.63 7.54
C ALA A 89 -1.73 4.57 8.42
N GLY A 90 -2.99 4.25 8.65
CA GLY A 90 -3.85 5.01 9.55
C GLY A 90 -5.03 5.61 8.82
N THR A 91 -5.70 6.54 9.48
CA THR A 91 -6.90 7.21 8.98
C THR A 91 -6.90 8.67 9.48
N PHE A 92 -7.76 9.52 8.94
CA PHE A 92 -7.94 10.88 9.44
C PHE A 92 -8.79 10.99 10.71
N ASN A 93 -9.06 9.87 11.36
CA ASN A 93 -9.64 9.93 12.69
C ASN A 93 -8.62 10.54 13.66
N ALA A 94 -8.92 11.75 14.16
CA ALA A 94 -8.06 12.51 15.08
C ALA A 94 -7.61 11.71 16.31
N LYS A 95 -8.38 10.71 16.75
CA LYS A 95 -8.01 9.84 17.87
C LYS A 95 -6.80 8.96 17.58
N TYR A 96 -6.68 8.45 16.35
CA TYR A 96 -5.65 7.48 15.98
C TYR A 96 -4.53 8.13 15.14
N GLY A 97 -4.92 8.99 14.20
CA GLY A 97 -4.00 9.65 13.29
C GLY A 97 -3.60 8.78 12.09
N ALA A 98 -2.72 9.35 11.27
CA ALA A 98 -2.06 8.66 10.17
C ALA A 98 -0.54 8.72 10.34
N ILE A 99 0.16 7.74 9.79
CA ILE A 99 1.61 7.61 9.79
C ILE A 99 2.07 7.75 8.36
N LEU A 100 3.06 8.62 8.16
CA LEU A 100 3.81 8.76 6.93
C LEU A 100 5.23 8.24 7.19
N GLY A 101 5.50 7.02 6.74
CA GLY A 101 6.80 6.37 6.85
C GLY A 101 7.76 6.86 5.77
N ILE A 102 8.85 7.48 6.21
CA ILE A 102 9.93 7.98 5.36
C ILE A 102 11.12 7.01 5.43
N PRO A 103 11.55 6.44 4.29
CA PRO A 103 12.59 5.43 4.26
C PRO A 103 13.99 6.00 4.45
N ILE A 104 14.93 5.13 4.83
CA ILE A 104 16.30 5.53 5.22
C ILE A 104 17.09 6.21 4.10
N ASN A 105 16.74 5.98 2.83
CA ASN A 105 17.38 6.61 1.68
C ASN A 105 17.02 8.09 1.48
N PHE A 106 15.99 8.57 2.18
CA PHE A 106 15.66 10.00 2.19
C PHE A 106 16.49 10.74 3.25
N THR A 107 16.83 10.05 4.35
CA THR A 107 17.55 10.64 5.48
C THR A 107 19.05 10.48 5.39
N ASN A 108 19.53 9.37 4.83
CA ASN A 108 20.94 8.99 4.86
C ASN A 108 21.68 9.44 3.58
N THR A 109 22.97 9.72 3.73
CA THR A 109 23.84 9.99 2.60
C THR A 109 24.25 8.70 1.89
N THR A 110 24.71 8.82 0.63
CA THR A 110 25.25 7.70 -0.14
C THR A 110 26.35 6.95 0.63
N GLU A 111 27.23 7.66 1.34
CA GLU A 111 28.31 7.07 2.13
C GLU A 111 27.81 6.27 3.34
N GLN A 112 26.77 6.77 4.02
CA GLN A 112 26.16 6.07 5.14
C GLN A 112 25.46 4.79 4.68
N LEU A 113 24.75 4.86 3.54
CA LEU A 113 24.15 3.67 2.92
C LEU A 113 25.22 2.68 2.48
N TYR A 114 26.32 3.16 1.88
CA TYR A 114 27.43 2.29 1.46
C TYR A 114 28.01 1.48 2.62
N LYS A 115 28.15 2.10 3.81
CA LYS A 115 28.74 1.44 4.99
C LYS A 115 27.78 0.50 5.71
N ASN A 116 26.50 0.84 5.77
CA ASN A 116 25.54 0.17 6.66
C ASN A 116 24.55 -0.74 5.92
N LEU A 117 24.53 -0.72 4.59
CA LEU A 117 23.58 -1.53 3.82
C LEU A 117 23.95 -3.01 3.87
N GLN A 118 22.95 -3.83 4.21
CA GLN A 118 23.00 -5.27 4.10
C GLN A 118 21.84 -5.76 3.23
N ILE A 119 22.10 -6.76 2.40
CA ILE A 119 21.09 -7.45 1.60
C ILE A 119 21.07 -8.90 2.08
N LYS A 120 19.91 -9.39 2.53
CA LYS A 120 19.77 -10.71 3.18
C LYS A 120 20.73 -10.91 4.37
N GLU A 121 20.89 -9.85 5.18
CA GLU A 121 21.80 -9.84 6.35
C GLU A 121 23.29 -9.98 5.99
N GLU A 122 23.63 -10.00 4.70
CA GLU A 122 25.00 -10.03 4.21
C GLU A 122 25.46 -8.63 3.78
N PRO A 123 26.73 -8.27 4.04
CA PRO A 123 27.28 -7.03 3.53
C PRO A 123 27.29 -7.04 2.00
N VAL A 124 26.94 -5.91 1.40
CA VAL A 124 26.87 -5.79 -0.06
C VAL A 124 28.27 -5.76 -0.66
N ASP A 125 28.55 -6.64 -1.63
CA ASP A 125 29.75 -6.56 -2.45
C ASP A 125 29.63 -5.40 -3.46
N TRP A 126 30.26 -4.28 -3.10
CA TRP A 126 30.28 -3.08 -3.90
C TRP A 126 31.16 -3.15 -5.15
N THR A 127 31.92 -4.23 -5.36
CA THR A 127 32.64 -4.44 -6.62
C THR A 127 31.67 -4.73 -7.76
N ARG A 128 30.51 -5.33 -7.45
CA ARG A 128 29.50 -5.70 -8.43
C ARG A 128 28.79 -4.47 -9.02
N GLN A 129 28.54 -4.51 -10.32
CA GLN A 129 27.88 -3.43 -11.04
C GLN A 129 26.41 -3.26 -10.63
N ASP A 130 25.71 -4.35 -10.31
CA ASP A 130 24.32 -4.33 -9.86
C ASP A 130 24.15 -3.68 -8.48
N ALA A 131 25.09 -3.89 -7.55
CA ALA A 131 25.13 -3.21 -6.26
C ALA A 131 25.31 -1.69 -6.42
N LYS A 132 26.21 -1.25 -7.29
CA LYS A 132 26.39 0.18 -7.61
C LYS A 132 25.15 0.77 -8.28
N ALA A 133 24.52 0.03 -9.20
CA ALA A 133 23.28 0.43 -9.86
C ALA A 133 22.13 0.57 -8.85
N PHE A 134 22.02 -0.36 -7.89
CA PHE A 134 21.06 -0.30 -6.79
C PHE A 134 21.26 0.97 -5.96
N LEU A 135 22.49 1.25 -5.52
CA LEU A 135 22.79 2.43 -4.70
C LEU A 135 22.43 3.73 -5.42
N LYS A 136 22.76 3.83 -6.72
CA LYS A 136 22.37 5.00 -7.53
C LYS A 136 20.86 5.15 -7.66
N ALA A 137 20.14 4.03 -7.77
CA ALA A 137 18.69 4.01 -7.95
C ALA A 137 17.91 4.37 -6.67
N VAL A 138 18.45 4.11 -5.47
CA VAL A 138 17.76 4.47 -4.22
C VAL A 138 17.94 5.93 -3.82
N MET A 139 18.88 6.66 -4.41
CA MET A 139 19.10 8.08 -4.11
C MET A 139 18.18 8.94 -4.97
N PHE A 140 17.21 9.63 -4.36
CA PHE A 140 16.26 10.51 -5.06
C PHE A 140 16.67 11.99 -5.01
N SER A 141 16.37 12.73 -6.07
CA SER A 141 16.40 14.20 -6.04
C SER A 141 15.30 14.75 -5.12
N GLU A 142 15.39 16.04 -4.79
CA GLU A 142 14.36 16.68 -3.96
C GLU A 142 12.98 16.64 -4.62
N ASP A 143 12.88 16.80 -5.94
CA ASP A 143 11.61 16.77 -6.66
C ASP A 143 11.00 15.36 -6.66
N ALA A 144 11.82 14.32 -6.81
CA ALA A 144 11.38 12.94 -6.67
C ALA A 144 10.96 12.60 -5.22
N GLN A 145 11.62 13.19 -4.22
CA GLN A 145 11.22 13.08 -2.82
C GLN A 145 9.86 13.75 -2.56
N LYS A 146 9.66 14.98 -3.06
CA LYS A 146 8.37 15.69 -2.97
C LYS A 146 7.25 14.87 -3.61
N PHE A 147 7.49 14.36 -4.82
CA PHE A 147 6.53 13.51 -5.53
C PHE A 147 6.16 12.27 -4.72
N ALA A 148 7.16 11.53 -4.23
CA ALA A 148 6.94 10.30 -3.47
C ALA A 148 6.12 10.57 -2.20
N ILE A 149 6.48 11.61 -1.45
CA ILE A 149 5.76 12.02 -0.23
C ILE A 149 4.31 12.42 -0.56
N ALA A 150 4.11 13.22 -1.61
CA ALA A 150 2.79 13.68 -2.01
C ALA A 150 1.87 12.52 -2.38
N ARG A 151 2.42 11.53 -3.11
CA ARG A 151 1.69 10.31 -3.49
C ARG A 151 1.20 9.54 -2.27
N GLU A 152 2.03 9.38 -1.24
CA GLU A 152 1.62 8.67 -0.02
C GLU A 152 0.61 9.48 0.80
N ILE A 153 0.71 10.81 0.83
CA ILE A 153 -0.28 11.66 1.48
C ILE A 153 -1.64 11.54 0.78
N LEU A 154 -1.69 11.54 -0.55
CA LEU A 154 -2.91 11.30 -1.31
C LEU A 154 -3.51 9.92 -1.01
N ARG A 155 -2.67 8.90 -0.78
CA ARG A 155 -3.12 7.56 -0.36
C ARG A 155 -3.73 7.56 1.04
N ILE A 156 -3.16 8.31 1.98
CA ILE A 156 -3.79 8.54 3.29
C ILE A 156 -5.14 9.25 3.09
N GLN A 157 -5.22 10.25 2.19
CA GLN A 157 -6.46 10.97 1.88
C GLN A 157 -7.57 10.11 1.29
N ALA A 158 -7.21 9.04 0.60
CA ALA A 158 -8.18 8.13 0.00
C ALA A 158 -8.92 7.26 1.03
N GLU A 159 -8.49 7.25 2.31
CA GLU A 159 -9.12 6.49 3.40
C GLU A 159 -9.37 5.02 3.03
N GLU A 160 -8.40 4.42 2.34
CA GLU A 160 -8.49 3.02 1.86
C GLU A 160 -8.87 2.02 2.96
N PRO A 161 -8.42 2.14 4.23
CA PRO A 161 -8.84 1.24 5.30
C PRO A 161 -10.35 1.24 5.54
N TYR A 162 -11.01 2.40 5.51
CA TYR A 162 -12.46 2.51 5.68
C TYR A 162 -13.22 1.92 4.50
N PHE A 163 -12.81 2.28 3.28
CA PHE A 163 -13.40 1.68 2.08
C PHE A 163 -13.27 0.16 2.12
N ASN A 164 -12.07 -0.34 2.41
CA ASN A 164 -11.78 -1.76 2.37
C ASN A 164 -12.54 -2.54 3.45
N SER A 165 -12.57 -2.03 4.68
CA SER A 165 -13.30 -2.66 5.78
C SER A 165 -14.81 -2.71 5.52
N LEU A 166 -15.40 -1.61 5.02
CA LEU A 166 -16.83 -1.53 4.72
C LEU A 166 -17.22 -2.50 3.60
N TRP A 167 -16.49 -2.52 2.49
CA TRP A 167 -16.81 -3.39 1.36
C TRP A 167 -16.62 -4.88 1.67
N LEU A 168 -15.62 -5.24 2.48
CA LEU A 168 -15.48 -6.61 2.96
C LEU A 168 -16.66 -7.00 3.85
N ALA A 169 -17.08 -6.14 4.77
CA ALA A 169 -18.23 -6.37 5.63
C ALA A 169 -19.53 -6.54 4.81
N LEU A 170 -19.77 -5.67 3.83
CA LEU A 170 -20.91 -5.78 2.92
C LEU A 170 -20.88 -7.07 2.10
N THR A 171 -19.71 -7.47 1.61
CA THR A 171 -19.52 -8.73 0.86
C THR A 171 -19.88 -9.94 1.73
N ILE A 172 -19.35 -10.01 2.96
CA ILE A 172 -19.63 -11.09 3.91
C ILE A 172 -21.11 -11.11 4.26
N GLY A 173 -21.70 -9.98 4.64
CA GLY A 173 -23.10 -9.89 5.04
C GLY A 173 -24.06 -10.29 3.92
N THR A 174 -23.80 -9.83 2.70
CA THR A 174 -24.62 -10.14 1.52
C THR A 174 -24.53 -11.62 1.16
N LEU A 175 -23.32 -12.18 1.07
CA LEU A 175 -23.13 -13.59 0.72
C LEU A 175 -23.62 -14.54 1.80
N TRP A 176 -23.46 -14.18 3.07
CA TRP A 176 -24.03 -14.93 4.18
C TRP A 176 -25.56 -14.95 4.09
N THR A 177 -26.18 -13.81 3.83
CA THR A 177 -27.65 -13.71 3.68
C THR A 177 -28.13 -14.56 2.50
N LEU A 178 -27.47 -14.43 1.34
CA LEU A 178 -27.82 -15.18 0.14
C LEU A 178 -27.65 -16.70 0.34
N TYR A 179 -26.54 -17.13 0.96
CA TYR A 179 -26.32 -18.53 1.34
C TYR A 179 -27.46 -19.06 2.20
N ASN A 180 -27.92 -18.30 3.20
CA ASN A 180 -28.99 -18.71 4.09
C ASN A 180 -30.35 -18.78 3.39
N VAL A 181 -30.66 -17.82 2.50
CA VAL A 181 -31.89 -17.80 1.70
C VAL A 181 -31.95 -19.01 0.78
N ILE A 182 -30.88 -19.30 0.04
CA ILE A 182 -30.79 -20.47 -0.85
C ILE A 182 -30.88 -21.77 -0.03
N SER A 183 -30.12 -21.85 1.06
CA SER A 183 -30.11 -23.02 1.94
C SER A 183 -31.49 -23.33 2.52
N TYR A 184 -32.29 -22.30 2.82
CA TYR A 184 -33.65 -22.43 3.30
C TYR A 184 -34.62 -22.82 2.17
N ARG A 185 -34.57 -22.11 1.03
CA ARG A 185 -35.45 -22.33 -0.14
C ARG A 185 -35.36 -23.75 -0.69
N TYR A 186 -34.14 -24.29 -0.79
CA TYR A 186 -33.87 -25.60 -1.38
C TYR A 186 -33.71 -26.72 -0.34
N LYS A 187 -33.98 -26.44 0.94
CA LYS A 187 -33.82 -27.40 2.05
C LYS A 187 -32.45 -28.08 2.08
N VAL A 188 -31.40 -27.44 1.56
CA VAL A 188 -30.01 -27.95 1.53
C VAL A 188 -29.52 -28.29 2.94
N ARG A 189 -30.07 -27.62 3.96
CA ARG A 189 -29.77 -27.86 5.37
C ARG A 189 -30.29 -29.19 5.90
N GLU A 190 -31.39 -29.72 5.35
CA GLU A 190 -31.97 -31.03 5.68
C GLU A 190 -31.34 -32.15 4.84
N GLY A 191 -30.63 -31.80 3.76
CA GLY A 191 -29.96 -32.73 2.85
C GLY A 191 -28.55 -33.14 3.26
N ASN A 192 -27.83 -33.73 2.30
CA ASN A 192 -26.48 -34.27 2.49
C ASN A 192 -25.48 -33.19 2.96
N ALA A 193 -24.71 -33.52 4.00
CA ALA A 193 -23.66 -32.66 4.55
C ALA A 193 -22.58 -32.26 3.53
N ILE A 194 -22.34 -33.09 2.50
CA ILE A 194 -21.40 -32.79 1.41
C ILE A 194 -21.89 -31.59 0.59
N VAL A 195 -23.16 -31.59 0.18
CA VAL A 195 -23.76 -30.50 -0.60
C VAL A 195 -23.70 -29.18 0.17
N ARG A 196 -23.99 -29.22 1.48
CA ARG A 196 -23.88 -28.03 2.35
C ARG A 196 -22.45 -27.48 2.40
N ARG A 197 -21.45 -28.36 2.57
CA ARG A 197 -20.03 -27.95 2.60
C ARG A 197 -19.56 -27.39 1.26
N MET A 198 -19.95 -28.03 0.15
CA MET A 198 -19.65 -27.54 -1.19
C MET A 198 -20.24 -26.15 -1.41
N LEU A 199 -21.52 -25.96 -1.08
CA LEU A 199 -22.18 -24.66 -1.22
C LEU A 199 -21.48 -23.57 -0.39
N TYR A 200 -21.13 -23.87 0.87
CA TYR A 200 -20.40 -22.93 1.71
C TYR A 200 -19.01 -22.58 1.13
N ALA A 201 -18.27 -23.57 0.64
CA ALA A 201 -16.98 -23.37 0.00
C ALA A 201 -17.09 -22.50 -1.26
N THR A 202 -18.10 -22.74 -2.11
CA THR A 202 -18.37 -21.94 -3.30
C THR A 202 -18.65 -20.48 -2.95
N PHE A 203 -19.52 -20.21 -1.97
CA PHE A 203 -19.83 -18.84 -1.54
C PHE A 203 -18.61 -18.13 -0.95
N THR A 204 -17.80 -18.85 -0.17
CA THR A 204 -16.57 -18.30 0.42
C THR A 204 -15.55 -17.96 -0.65
N LEU A 205 -15.31 -18.88 -1.61
CA LEU A 205 -14.38 -18.65 -2.72
C LEU A 205 -14.83 -17.50 -3.60
N PHE A 206 -16.13 -17.47 -3.96
CA PHE A 206 -16.71 -16.37 -4.73
C PHE A 206 -16.55 -15.03 -4.00
N GLY A 207 -16.84 -14.99 -2.70
CA GLY A 207 -16.65 -13.79 -1.88
C GLY A 207 -15.21 -13.31 -1.82
N ALA A 208 -14.25 -14.24 -1.70
CA ALA A 208 -12.84 -13.88 -1.71
C ALA A 208 -12.40 -13.30 -3.06
N ILE A 209 -12.79 -13.93 -4.18
CA ILE A 209 -12.49 -13.43 -5.53
C ILE A 209 -13.12 -12.05 -5.76
N PHE A 210 -14.40 -11.90 -5.42
CA PHE A 210 -15.11 -10.63 -5.57
C PHE A 210 -14.47 -9.52 -4.73
N TRP A 211 -14.15 -9.81 -3.48
CA TRP A 211 -13.47 -8.88 -2.58
C TRP A 211 -12.11 -8.44 -3.11
N PHE A 212 -11.27 -9.38 -3.57
CA PHE A 212 -9.99 -9.03 -4.18
C PHE A 212 -10.16 -8.18 -5.43
N GLY A 213 -11.13 -8.50 -6.28
CA GLY A 213 -11.44 -7.70 -7.47
C GLY A 213 -11.85 -6.27 -7.14
N VAL A 214 -12.76 -6.07 -6.19
CA VAL A 214 -13.19 -4.71 -5.76
C VAL A 214 -12.01 -3.94 -5.18
N LYS A 215 -11.21 -4.57 -4.31
CA LYS A 215 -10.04 -3.94 -3.69
C LYS A 215 -8.99 -3.54 -4.73
N ASP A 216 -8.64 -4.44 -5.66
CA ASP A 216 -7.63 -4.19 -6.68
C ASP A 216 -8.08 -3.13 -7.67
N TYR A 217 -9.34 -3.19 -8.11
CA TYR A 217 -9.91 -2.18 -8.97
C TYR A 217 -9.84 -0.79 -8.30
N ARG A 218 -10.18 -0.69 -7.01
CA ARG A 218 -10.08 0.58 -6.27
C ARG A 218 -8.63 1.06 -6.18
N SER A 219 -7.69 0.19 -5.81
CA SER A 219 -6.27 0.56 -5.71
C SER A 219 -5.69 1.01 -7.06
N TYR A 220 -6.09 0.36 -8.15
CA TYR A 220 -5.71 0.71 -9.52
C TYR A 220 -6.28 2.07 -9.97
N GLN A 221 -7.56 2.36 -9.68
CA GLN A 221 -8.15 3.67 -9.98
C GLN A 221 -7.49 4.78 -9.18
N LEU A 222 -7.24 4.55 -7.89
CA LEU A 222 -6.53 5.49 -7.03
C LEU A 222 -5.10 5.78 -7.53
N ASP A 223 -4.41 4.81 -8.15
CA ASP A 223 -3.10 5.09 -8.75
C ASP A 223 -3.21 6.13 -9.86
N LYS A 224 -4.21 6.00 -10.74
CA LYS A 224 -4.45 6.93 -11.84
C LYS A 224 -4.90 8.30 -11.35
N GLU A 225 -5.89 8.33 -10.46
CA GLU A 225 -6.41 9.55 -9.85
C GLU A 225 -5.29 10.34 -9.14
N ASN A 226 -4.43 9.64 -8.40
CA ASN A 226 -3.31 10.26 -7.72
C ASN A 226 -2.24 10.76 -8.70
N ASP A 227 -1.90 9.99 -9.74
CA ASP A 227 -0.92 10.42 -10.74
C ASP A 227 -1.40 11.67 -11.50
N GLU A 228 -2.68 11.73 -11.86
CA GLU A 228 -3.29 12.92 -12.45
C GLU A 228 -3.27 14.11 -11.49
N ALA A 229 -3.61 13.91 -10.22
CA ALA A 229 -3.57 14.95 -9.21
C ALA A 229 -2.15 15.51 -9.03
N LEU A 230 -1.13 14.65 -9.02
CA LEU A 230 0.27 15.04 -8.90
C LEU A 230 0.77 15.82 -10.11
N CYS A 231 0.36 15.45 -11.33
CA CYS A 231 0.66 16.23 -12.53
C CYS A 231 0.13 17.67 -12.44
N ARG A 232 -1.04 17.87 -11.81
CA ARG A 232 -1.66 19.21 -11.65
C ARG A 232 -0.93 20.12 -10.66
N LEU A 233 -0.04 19.57 -9.83
CA LEU A 233 0.75 20.37 -8.87
C LEU A 233 1.90 21.13 -9.54
N GLY A 234 2.28 20.77 -10.76
CA GLY A 234 3.23 21.51 -11.58
C GLY A 234 4.44 20.71 -12.06
N THR A 235 5.34 21.39 -12.77
CA THR A 235 6.47 20.79 -13.47
C THR A 235 7.46 20.06 -12.54
N GLU A 236 7.65 20.56 -11.31
CA GLU A 236 8.49 19.90 -10.30
C GLU A 236 7.98 18.48 -9.99
N TYR A 237 6.67 18.32 -9.82
CA TYR A 237 6.04 17.02 -9.54
C TYR A 237 6.06 16.07 -10.73
N ILE A 238 5.94 16.59 -11.95
CA ILE A 238 6.01 15.77 -13.17
C ILE A 238 7.42 15.21 -13.34
N LYS A 239 8.45 16.05 -13.21
CA LYS A 239 9.86 15.61 -13.24
C LYS A 239 10.18 14.66 -12.09
N GLY A 240 9.70 14.99 -10.90
CA GLY A 240 9.84 14.14 -9.72
C GLY A 240 9.22 12.76 -9.90
N GLY A 241 8.02 12.68 -10.48
CA GLY A 241 7.34 11.41 -10.77
C GLY A 241 8.08 10.57 -11.82
N GLN A 242 8.56 11.20 -12.89
CA GLN A 242 9.35 10.57 -13.93
C GLN A 242 10.64 9.95 -13.36
N GLU A 243 11.42 10.74 -12.62
CA GLU A 243 12.63 10.25 -11.94
C GLU A 243 12.29 9.16 -10.93
N PHE A 244 11.24 9.35 -10.12
CA PHE A 244 10.84 8.41 -9.08
C PHE A 244 10.60 7.01 -9.69
N TYR A 245 9.74 6.90 -10.70
CA TYR A 245 9.40 5.61 -11.31
C TYR A 245 10.56 5.01 -12.09
N GLU A 246 11.36 5.82 -12.79
CA GLU A 246 12.58 5.34 -13.45
C GLU A 246 13.55 4.72 -12.44
N LYS A 247 13.80 5.41 -11.33
CA LYS A 247 14.66 4.93 -10.26
C LYS A 247 14.08 3.70 -9.55
N THR A 248 12.76 3.63 -9.34
CA THR A 248 12.12 2.41 -8.82
C THR A 248 12.33 1.22 -9.77
N LEU A 249 12.15 1.38 -11.08
CA LEU A 249 12.41 0.31 -12.06
C LEU A 249 13.88 -0.13 -12.04
N ASN A 250 14.81 0.82 -12.01
CA ASN A 250 16.25 0.54 -11.91
C ASN A 250 16.61 -0.21 -10.63
N ARG A 251 16.05 0.21 -9.49
CA ARG A 251 16.21 -0.44 -8.19
C ARG A 251 15.71 -1.87 -8.25
N ASN A 252 14.51 -2.09 -8.78
CA ASN A 252 13.89 -3.41 -8.87
C ASN A 252 14.67 -4.35 -9.80
N ARG A 253 15.20 -3.85 -10.92
CA ARG A 253 16.11 -4.62 -11.80
C ARG A 253 17.40 -5.03 -11.07
N ALA A 254 18.00 -4.11 -10.30
CA ALA A 254 19.19 -4.44 -9.52
C ALA A 254 18.87 -5.47 -8.42
N LEU A 255 17.75 -5.30 -7.70
CA LEU A 255 17.29 -6.26 -6.69
C LEU A 255 16.97 -7.64 -7.29
N ARG A 256 16.44 -7.71 -8.52
CA ARG A 256 16.23 -8.99 -9.23
C ARG A 256 17.51 -9.81 -9.28
N THR A 257 18.65 -9.18 -9.56
CA THR A 257 19.95 -9.85 -9.64
C THR A 257 20.58 -10.06 -8.27
N LEU A 258 20.54 -9.04 -7.40
CA LEU A 258 21.15 -9.08 -6.06
C LEU A 258 20.52 -10.15 -5.16
N LEU A 259 19.21 -10.35 -5.26
CA LEU A 259 18.48 -11.34 -4.46
C LEU A 259 18.46 -12.75 -5.08
N GLY A 260 19.02 -12.94 -6.27
CA GLY A 260 19.07 -14.23 -6.95
C GLY A 260 17.70 -14.78 -7.31
N THR A 261 17.38 -15.99 -6.84
CA THR A 261 16.08 -16.66 -7.10
C THR A 261 14.89 -15.86 -6.57
N ASP A 262 15.01 -15.30 -5.37
CA ASP A 262 13.93 -14.54 -4.74
C ASP A 262 13.64 -13.25 -5.51
N GLY A 263 14.70 -12.58 -5.98
CA GLY A 263 14.58 -11.42 -6.85
C GLY A 263 13.90 -11.78 -8.17
N LYS A 264 14.23 -12.94 -8.75
CA LYS A 264 13.64 -13.41 -10.00
C LYS A 264 12.14 -13.74 -9.88
N ASN A 265 11.69 -14.16 -8.70
CA ASN A 265 10.28 -14.43 -8.42
C ASN A 265 9.50 -13.16 -8.05
N THR A 266 10.19 -12.08 -7.68
CA THR A 266 9.57 -10.83 -7.20
C THR A 266 9.47 -9.77 -8.31
N TYR A 267 10.47 -9.66 -9.17
CA TYR A 267 10.57 -8.59 -10.16
C TYR A 267 10.76 -9.15 -11.55
N THR A 268 10.05 -8.64 -12.54
CA THR A 268 10.28 -8.88 -13.98
C THR A 268 11.66 -8.40 -14.43
N VAL A 269 12.11 -8.84 -15.62
CA VAL A 269 13.36 -8.35 -16.25
C VAL A 269 13.36 -6.83 -16.46
N HIS A 270 12.18 -6.23 -16.65
CA HIS A 270 12.02 -4.79 -16.86
C HIS A 270 11.93 -3.97 -15.55
N GLY A 271 11.82 -4.62 -14.39
CA GLY A 271 11.75 -3.96 -13.07
C GLY A 271 10.33 -3.73 -12.53
N ASN A 272 9.29 -4.16 -13.25
CA ASN A 272 7.94 -4.28 -12.67
C ASN A 272 7.90 -5.45 -11.68
N GLU A 273 6.92 -5.46 -10.77
CA GLU A 273 6.61 -6.60 -9.92
C GLU A 273 6.07 -7.78 -10.74
N GLU A 274 6.54 -8.99 -10.45
CA GLU A 274 6.04 -10.22 -11.05
C GLU A 274 4.69 -10.56 -10.42
N ASN A 275 3.64 -10.66 -11.23
CA ASN A 275 2.28 -10.91 -10.78
C ASN A 275 1.75 -12.18 -11.45
N PHE A 276 1.44 -13.23 -10.67
CA PHE A 276 0.96 -14.49 -11.23
C PHE A 276 -0.51 -14.43 -11.67
N LEU A 277 -1.42 -13.99 -10.77
CA LEU A 277 -2.87 -13.99 -11.02
C LEU A 277 -3.57 -12.67 -10.68
N ARG A 278 -2.86 -11.74 -10.01
CA ARG A 278 -3.48 -10.57 -9.39
C ARG A 278 -2.65 -9.34 -9.69
N LEU A 279 -3.27 -8.35 -10.33
CA LEU A 279 -2.65 -7.04 -10.56
C LEU A 279 -3.32 -6.01 -9.65
N LYS A 280 -2.67 -5.69 -8.53
CA LYS A 280 -3.23 -4.78 -7.51
C LYS A 280 -3.11 -3.30 -7.89
N HIS A 281 -2.04 -2.96 -8.59
CA HIS A 281 -1.64 -1.58 -8.88
C HIS A 281 -1.33 -1.40 -10.37
N VAL A 282 -1.38 -0.16 -10.85
CA VAL A 282 -0.90 0.15 -12.20
C VAL A 282 0.59 -0.21 -12.28
N PRO A 283 1.05 -0.99 -13.29
CA PRO A 283 2.46 -1.36 -13.35
C PRO A 283 3.36 -0.13 -13.44
N ILE A 284 4.51 -0.20 -12.78
CA ILE A 284 5.45 0.92 -12.61
C ILE A 284 5.89 1.49 -13.96
N SER A 285 6.10 0.63 -14.97
CA SER A 285 6.43 1.06 -16.33
C SER A 285 5.34 1.95 -16.96
N TYR A 286 4.07 1.58 -16.82
CA TYR A 286 2.96 2.37 -17.36
C TYR A 286 2.84 3.73 -16.66
N ARG A 287 3.09 3.77 -15.35
CA ARG A 287 3.12 5.04 -14.60
C ARG A 287 4.27 5.92 -15.06
N LYS A 288 5.46 5.35 -15.27
CA LYS A 288 6.59 6.08 -15.87
C LYS A 288 6.22 6.67 -17.23
N ASP A 289 5.65 5.87 -18.12
CA ASP A 289 5.24 6.31 -19.46
C ASP A 289 4.22 7.46 -19.42
N PHE A 290 3.31 7.43 -18.43
CA PHE A 290 2.38 8.51 -18.16
C PHE A 290 3.10 9.84 -17.84
N PHE A 291 4.06 9.84 -16.93
CA PHE A 291 4.84 11.04 -16.60
C PHE A 291 5.77 11.49 -17.74
N ASP A 292 6.39 10.54 -18.47
CA ASP A 292 7.20 10.83 -19.66
C ASP A 292 6.37 11.51 -20.76
N SER A 293 5.10 11.12 -20.93
CA SER A 293 4.20 11.77 -21.90
C SER A 293 3.87 13.21 -21.51
N HIS A 294 3.60 13.46 -20.23
CA HIS A 294 3.33 14.81 -19.71
C HIS A 294 4.55 15.72 -19.82
N LEU A 295 5.74 15.19 -19.51
CA LEU A 295 6.99 15.96 -19.63
C LEU A 295 7.28 16.36 -21.08
N ARG A 296 7.13 15.43 -22.03
CA ARG A 296 7.30 15.72 -23.46
C ARG A 296 6.33 16.79 -23.96
N ASN A 297 5.07 16.74 -23.52
CA ASN A 297 4.09 17.77 -23.88
C ASN A 297 4.50 19.16 -23.34
N LEU A 298 5.05 19.22 -22.12
CA LEU A 298 5.57 20.48 -21.56
C LEU A 298 6.79 21.01 -22.31
N GLU A 299 7.67 20.13 -22.78
CA GLU A 299 8.86 20.51 -23.54
C GLU A 299 8.53 20.93 -24.97
N GLY A 300 7.54 20.28 -25.62
CA GLY A 300 7.07 20.66 -26.96
C GLY A 300 6.22 21.93 -27.01
N MET A 301 5.79 22.48 -25.86
CA MET A 301 5.11 23.77 -25.74
C MET A 301 6.07 24.96 -25.53
N LYS A 302 7.38 24.72 -25.39
CA LYS A 302 8.42 25.75 -25.27
C LYS A 302 9.07 26.04 -26.61
#